data_AF-A0A973F5I3-F1
#
_entry.id   AF-A0A973F5I3-F1
#
_cell.length_a   1.000
_cell.length_b   1.000
_cell.length_c   1.000
_cell.angle_alpha   90.00
_cell.angle_beta   90.00
_cell.angle_gamma   90.00
#
_symmetry.space_group_name_H-M   'P 1'
#
loop_
_entity.id
_entity.type
_entity.pdbx_description
1 polymer ?
#
loop_
_entity_poly.entity_id
_entity_poly.type
_entity_poly.pdbx_seq_one_letter_code
_entity_poly.pdbx_strand_id
1 'polypeptide(L)'
;MTKKQMQDVQIYTDMIYCPECGAIQSKKENFCSQCGTDLHKASKKGKDDLKVQEKPKGDAKDIKDTDKDFEENVPFYKNKVFIFFTSFFVLTTLIAGSILLLKMNESNQFKKDVLAVWGDVKKEVTDVSSKVSSMEKFDDFSSVALEIKDSESIISEKKDKLNKIDAPNYYNEGKEEIVKSLDSLISYFQELRAQADNPTDMTDQDITDVERLGSEAKTKMSSAYAKLNFITDKVPDDIYGAVTKFEEVRDNYEKELAGEEQQKAESERQTQEQQESKAKAESTVTSFMNAYIAGNQSDVKKYMTAAFQKEFNYADLSADARLYSYPESFRITTTKKVSDTQFDIYGRELQVNRDSGSKWTINRHFAILYSASDNKWLIDRWDISSE
;
A
#
# COMPACT_ATOMS: atom_id res chain seq x y z
N MET A 1 4.35 10.48 -29.43
CA MET A 1 4.36 11.66 -28.55
C MET A 1 3.02 12.36 -28.64
N THR A 2 2.32 12.51 -27.53
CA THR A 2 0.99 13.13 -27.45
C THR A 2 1.10 14.66 -27.30
N LYS A 3 0.07 15.42 -27.70
CA LYS A 3 0.01 16.90 -27.55
C LYS A 3 0.35 17.40 -26.13
N LYS A 4 0.08 16.58 -25.11
CA LYS A 4 0.40 16.86 -23.70
C LYS A 4 1.91 16.90 -23.44
N GLN A 5 2.68 16.01 -24.08
CA GLN A 5 4.15 15.98 -23.97
C GLN A 5 4.84 17.15 -24.67
N MET A 6 4.20 17.81 -25.64
CA MET A 6 4.72 19.03 -26.25
C MET A 6 4.53 20.27 -25.37
N GLN A 7 3.48 20.31 -24.54
CA GLN A 7 3.27 21.42 -23.59
C GLN A 7 4.25 21.35 -22.42
N ASP A 8 4.53 20.16 -21.88
CA ASP A 8 5.44 20.00 -20.74
C ASP A 8 6.91 20.31 -21.10
N VAL A 9 7.32 20.04 -22.36
CA VAL A 9 8.67 20.40 -22.84
C VAL A 9 8.81 21.91 -23.06
N GLN A 10 7.73 22.61 -23.43
CA GLN A 10 7.76 24.06 -23.65
C GLN A 10 7.83 24.86 -22.34
N ILE A 11 7.33 24.30 -21.23
CA ILE A 11 7.37 24.91 -19.89
C ILE A 11 8.82 24.97 -19.35
N TYR A 12 9.68 24.01 -19.69
CA TYR A 12 11.06 23.99 -19.19
C TYR A 12 12.00 25.00 -19.85
N THR A 13 11.64 25.59 -20.99
CA THR A 13 12.47 26.58 -21.70
C THR A 13 12.26 28.04 -21.30
N ASP A 14 11.29 28.32 -20.42
CA ASP A 14 10.86 29.68 -20.06
C ASP A 14 11.13 30.04 -18.59
N MET A 15 12.13 29.43 -17.95
CA MET A 15 12.57 29.81 -16.60
C MET A 15 13.88 30.63 -16.64
N ILE A 16 13.95 31.67 -15.81
CA ILE A 16 15.15 32.49 -15.59
C ILE A 16 15.47 32.57 -14.09
N TYR A 17 16.75 32.70 -13.76
CA TYR A 17 17.18 32.86 -12.36
C TYR A 17 17.35 34.35 -12.04
N CYS A 18 16.88 34.78 -10.87
CA CYS A 18 17.12 36.12 -10.38
C CYS A 18 18.63 36.31 -10.10
N PRO A 19 19.29 37.33 -10.67
CA PRO A 19 20.73 37.54 -10.48
C PRO A 19 21.13 37.97 -9.07
N GLU A 20 20.18 38.47 -8.27
CA GLU A 20 20.44 38.96 -6.90
C GLU A 20 20.20 37.88 -5.84
N CYS A 21 19.08 37.14 -5.92
CA CYS A 21 18.71 36.18 -4.87
C CYS A 21 18.66 34.71 -5.33
N GLY A 22 18.88 34.43 -6.62
CA GLY A 22 18.89 33.06 -7.16
C GLY A 22 17.51 32.40 -7.29
N ALA A 23 16.42 33.09 -6.95
CA ALA A 23 15.07 32.54 -7.10
C ALA A 23 14.73 32.24 -8.58
N ILE A 24 14.06 31.11 -8.82
CA ILE A 24 13.57 30.72 -10.15
C ILE A 24 12.31 31.55 -10.46
N GLN A 25 12.28 32.19 -11.62
CA GLN A 25 11.19 33.05 -12.06
C GLN A 25 10.75 32.67 -13.48
N SER A 26 9.53 33.03 -13.84
CA SER A 26 9.05 32.87 -15.21
C SER A 26 9.64 33.96 -16.10
N LYS A 27 10.04 33.63 -17.33
CA LYS A 27 10.60 34.58 -18.32
C LYS A 27 9.63 35.71 -18.72
N LYS A 28 8.34 35.59 -18.35
CA LYS A 28 7.31 36.62 -18.56
C LYS A 28 7.25 37.67 -17.43
N GLU A 29 7.95 37.45 -16.32
CA GLU A 29 7.93 38.35 -15.17
C GLU A 29 9.02 39.42 -15.28
N ASN A 30 8.65 40.68 -15.06
CA ASN A 30 9.59 41.80 -15.13
C ASN A 30 10.41 41.98 -13.84
N PHE A 31 9.91 41.50 -12.70
CA PHE A 31 10.52 41.66 -11.38
C PHE A 31 10.53 40.34 -10.61
N CYS A 32 11.56 40.12 -9.81
CA CYS A 32 11.66 38.96 -8.93
C CYS A 32 10.58 39.02 -7.85
N SER A 33 9.76 37.97 -7.76
CA SER A 33 8.73 37.83 -6.72
C SER A 33 9.27 37.78 -5.29
N GLN A 34 10.56 37.45 -5.10
CA GLN A 34 11.18 37.31 -3.78
C GLN A 34 11.89 38.59 -3.30
N CYS A 35 12.58 39.31 -4.18
CA CYS A 35 13.41 40.46 -3.79
C CYS A 35 13.11 41.76 -4.55
N GLY A 36 12.17 41.75 -5.49
CA GLY A 36 11.77 42.94 -6.27
C GLY A 36 12.77 43.38 -7.36
N THR A 37 13.85 42.63 -7.58
CA THR A 37 14.87 42.96 -8.58
C THR A 37 14.32 42.85 -10.00
N ASP A 38 14.56 43.85 -10.85
CA ASP A 38 14.23 43.86 -12.28
C ASP A 38 15.02 42.79 -13.04
N LEU A 39 14.32 41.83 -13.65
CA LEU A 39 14.88 40.65 -14.30
C LEU A 39 15.38 40.91 -15.73
N HIS A 40 15.04 42.06 -16.33
CA HIS A 40 15.41 42.40 -17.71
C HIS A 40 16.46 43.51 -17.83
N LYS A 41 16.78 44.17 -16.71
CA LYS A 41 17.78 45.25 -16.63
C LYS A 41 19.20 44.82 -16.99
N ALA A 42 19.52 43.52 -16.92
CA ALA A 42 20.84 42.99 -17.24
C ALA A 42 21.17 42.94 -18.75
N SER A 43 20.19 43.13 -19.65
CA SER A 43 20.42 43.07 -21.12
C SER A 43 20.78 44.41 -21.79
N LYS A 44 20.86 45.51 -21.04
CA LYS A 44 21.17 46.87 -21.55
C LYS A 44 22.37 47.57 -20.90
N LYS A 45 23.27 46.82 -20.26
CA LYS A 45 24.59 47.32 -19.81
C LYS A 45 25.70 46.47 -20.41
N GLY A 46 25.89 46.63 -21.71
CA GLY A 46 26.88 45.87 -22.48
C GLY A 46 27.20 46.52 -23.82
N LYS A 47 27.15 47.85 -23.88
CA LYS A 47 27.68 48.74 -24.92
C LYS A 47 27.48 50.14 -24.37
N ASP A 48 28.54 50.94 -24.40
CA ASP A 48 28.61 52.32 -23.88
C ASP A 48 28.95 52.40 -22.39
N ASP A 49 30.23 52.24 -22.08
CA ASP A 49 30.99 53.14 -21.19
C ASP A 49 32.43 52.61 -21.04
N LEU A 50 33.22 52.73 -22.11
CA LEU A 50 34.68 52.76 -22.04
C LEU A 50 35.09 54.20 -22.36
N LYS A 51 34.90 55.09 -21.38
CA LYS A 51 35.48 56.43 -21.40
C LYS A 51 36.98 56.29 -21.17
N VAL A 52 37.71 56.49 -22.25
CA VAL A 52 39.13 56.85 -22.30
C VAL A 52 39.36 58.02 -21.35
N GLN A 53 40.14 57.81 -20.28
CA GLN A 53 40.63 58.90 -19.45
C GLN A 53 41.73 59.65 -20.21
N GLU A 54 41.48 60.93 -20.39
CA GLU A 54 42.39 61.88 -20.99
C GLU A 54 43.62 62.12 -20.11
N LYS A 55 44.73 62.26 -20.83
CA LYS A 55 46.08 62.61 -20.40
C LYS A 55 46.09 64.03 -19.78
N PRO A 56 46.66 64.25 -18.57
CA PRO A 56 46.96 65.60 -18.14
C PRO A 56 48.21 66.11 -18.89
N LYS A 57 48.08 67.29 -19.52
CA LYS A 57 49.19 68.14 -19.93
C LYS A 57 49.83 68.72 -18.67
N GLY A 58 51.13 68.51 -18.51
CA GLY A 58 51.94 69.07 -17.42
C GLY A 58 53.32 69.41 -17.96
N ASP A 59 53.76 70.62 -17.64
CA ASP A 59 54.79 71.40 -18.32
C ASP A 59 56.21 70.82 -18.30
N ALA A 60 56.92 71.12 -19.39
CA ALA A 60 58.36 70.94 -19.53
C ALA A 60 59.13 71.79 -18.50
N LYS A 61 59.97 71.14 -17.70
CA LYS A 61 61.10 71.77 -17.03
C LYS A 61 62.35 70.93 -17.27
N ASP A 62 63.32 71.59 -17.91
CA ASP A 62 64.68 71.14 -18.12
C ASP A 62 65.30 70.63 -16.80
N ILE A 63 65.72 69.37 -16.79
CA ILE A 63 66.64 68.84 -15.79
C ILE A 63 67.88 68.36 -16.54
N LYS A 64 68.96 69.10 -16.26
CA LYS A 64 70.29 68.97 -16.81
C LYS A 64 70.92 67.61 -16.54
N ASP A 65 71.75 67.23 -17.50
CA ASP A 65 72.77 66.20 -17.45
C ASP A 65 73.47 66.13 -16.08
N THR A 66 73.45 64.94 -15.49
CA THR A 66 74.51 64.47 -14.60
C THR A 66 74.81 63.03 -14.96
N ASP A 67 75.74 62.86 -15.89
CA ASP A 67 76.53 61.64 -16.04
C ASP A 67 77.14 61.29 -14.68
N LYS A 68 76.67 60.19 -14.09
CA LYS A 68 77.37 59.49 -13.03
C LYS A 68 77.59 58.06 -13.47
N ASP A 69 78.85 57.69 -13.40
CA ASP A 69 79.45 56.43 -13.82
C ASP A 69 78.59 55.22 -13.43
N PHE A 70 78.20 54.45 -14.44
CA PHE A 70 77.65 53.11 -14.27
C PHE A 70 78.77 52.20 -13.76
N GLU A 71 78.89 52.10 -12.43
CA GLU A 71 79.59 50.99 -11.81
C GLU A 71 78.96 49.67 -12.30
N GLU A 72 79.85 48.71 -12.57
CA GLU A 72 79.62 47.40 -13.17
C GLU A 72 78.49 46.64 -12.44
N ASN A 73 77.25 46.78 -12.93
CA ASN A 73 76.07 46.17 -12.33
C ASN A 73 76.15 44.64 -12.43
N VAL A 74 76.51 44.00 -11.31
CA VAL A 74 76.39 42.55 -11.15
C VAL A 74 74.93 42.17 -11.45
N PRO A 75 74.68 41.23 -12.38
CA PRO A 75 73.32 40.94 -12.80
C PRO A 75 72.47 40.47 -11.62
N PHE A 76 71.24 40.97 -11.51
CA PHE A 76 70.33 40.80 -10.37
C PHE A 76 70.19 39.36 -9.85
N TYR A 77 70.26 38.37 -10.75
CA TYR A 77 70.19 36.94 -10.42
C TYR A 77 71.41 36.37 -9.68
N LYS A 78 72.54 37.10 -9.65
CA LYS A 78 73.74 36.76 -8.87
C LYS A 78 73.74 37.39 -7.47
N ASN A 79 72.77 38.25 -7.15
CA ASN A 79 72.63 38.78 -5.80
C ASN A 79 72.21 37.65 -4.85
N LYS A 80 72.97 37.42 -3.77
CA LYS A 80 72.69 36.38 -2.77
C LYS A 80 71.28 36.51 -2.19
N VAL A 81 70.77 37.74 -2.09
CA VAL A 81 69.40 38.01 -1.61
C VAL A 81 68.35 37.47 -2.60
N PHE A 82 68.55 37.66 -3.90
CA PHE A 82 67.63 37.15 -4.93
C PHE A 82 67.62 35.61 -4.99
N ILE A 83 68.79 34.97 -4.88
CA ILE A 83 68.90 33.50 -4.82
C ILE A 83 68.19 32.95 -3.58
N PHE A 84 68.31 33.62 -2.43
CA PHE A 84 67.60 33.24 -1.21
C PHE A 84 66.07 33.34 -1.38
N PHE A 85 65.55 34.46 -1.87
CA PHE A 85 64.10 34.63 -2.07
C PHE A 85 63.50 33.66 -3.09
N THR A 86 64.21 33.41 -4.20
CA THR A 86 63.75 32.45 -5.21
C THR A 86 63.77 31.01 -4.67
N SER A 87 64.82 30.62 -3.94
CA SER A 87 64.88 29.30 -3.29
C SER A 87 63.78 29.12 -2.23
N PHE A 88 63.51 30.15 -1.43
CA PHE A 88 62.42 30.15 -0.45
C PHE A 88 61.05 30.06 -1.13
N PHE A 89 60.82 30.78 -2.22
CA PHE A 89 59.57 30.73 -2.98
C PHE A 89 59.33 29.35 -3.62
N VAL A 90 60.37 28.72 -4.16
CA VAL A 90 60.27 27.34 -4.69
C VAL A 90 59.96 26.35 -3.56
N LEU A 91 60.60 26.51 -2.40
CA LEU A 91 60.34 25.63 -1.25
C LEU A 91 58.91 25.80 -0.71
N THR A 92 58.41 27.02 -0.58
CA THR A 92 57.04 27.27 -0.09
C THR A 92 55.98 26.78 -1.08
N THR A 93 56.20 26.92 -2.39
CA THR A 93 55.29 26.38 -3.41
C THR A 93 55.30 24.85 -3.44
N LEU A 94 56.44 24.21 -3.24
CA LEU A 94 56.53 22.75 -3.11
C LEU A 94 55.82 22.23 -1.85
N ILE A 95 55.97 22.93 -0.71
CA ILE A 95 55.27 22.59 0.54
C ILE A 95 53.75 22.81 0.38
N ALA A 96 53.33 23.92 -0.21
CA ALA A 96 51.91 24.18 -0.47
C ALA A 96 51.32 23.12 -1.42
N GLY A 97 52.05 22.75 -2.47
CA GLY A 97 51.64 21.71 -3.42
C GLY A 97 51.53 20.34 -2.78
N SER A 98 52.47 19.94 -1.93
CA SER A 98 52.41 18.66 -1.21
C SER A 98 51.27 18.60 -0.19
N ILE A 99 51.01 19.70 0.54
CA ILE A 99 49.83 19.82 1.41
C ILE A 99 48.54 19.70 0.60
N LEU A 100 48.48 20.30 -0.59
CA LEU A 100 47.32 20.23 -1.47
C LEU A 100 47.08 18.79 -1.97
N LEU A 101 48.14 18.09 -2.38
CA LEU A 101 48.06 16.67 -2.78
C LEU A 101 47.61 15.77 -1.63
N LEU A 102 48.11 15.97 -0.41
CA LEU A 102 47.67 15.23 0.77
C LEU A 102 46.18 15.46 1.05
N LYS A 103 45.72 16.72 1.02
CA LYS A 103 44.29 17.06 1.19
C LYS A 103 43.39 16.48 0.10
N MET A 104 43.87 16.42 -1.14
CA MET A 104 43.13 15.77 -2.23
C MET A 104 43.05 14.25 -2.04
N ASN A 105 44.12 13.63 -1.55
CA ASN A 105 44.13 12.20 -1.27
C ASN A 105 43.16 11.83 -0.13
N GLU A 106 43.18 12.60 0.97
CA GLU A 106 42.22 12.46 2.08
C GLU A 106 40.77 12.64 1.60
N SER A 107 40.52 13.64 0.74
CA SER A 107 39.20 13.87 0.11
C SER A 107 38.70 12.65 -0.65
N ASN A 108 39.56 12.10 -1.51
CA ASN A 108 39.20 10.98 -2.39
C ASN A 108 38.98 9.70 -1.60
N GLN A 109 39.78 9.47 -0.56
CA GLN A 109 39.61 8.33 0.33
C GLN A 109 38.29 8.44 1.11
N PHE A 110 38.00 9.60 1.70
CA PHE A 110 36.72 9.86 2.37
C PHE A 110 35.52 9.59 1.45
N LYS A 111 35.54 10.15 0.23
CA LYS A 111 34.45 9.92 -0.75
C LYS A 111 34.28 8.45 -1.08
N LYS A 112 35.39 7.73 -1.31
CA LYS A 112 35.37 6.30 -1.64
C LYS A 112 34.75 5.49 -0.51
N ASP A 113 35.15 5.76 0.73
CA ASP A 113 34.66 5.02 1.90
C ASP A 113 33.18 5.33 2.17
N VAL A 114 32.76 6.60 2.05
CA VAL A 114 31.35 6.98 2.14
C VAL A 114 30.52 6.32 1.04
N LEU A 115 30.98 6.34 -0.22
CA LEU A 115 30.25 5.73 -1.33
C LEU A 115 30.15 4.20 -1.19
N ALA A 116 31.16 3.54 -0.65
CA ALA A 116 31.11 2.10 -0.37
C ALA A 116 30.02 1.78 0.67
N VAL A 117 29.98 2.52 1.78
CA VAL A 117 28.94 2.35 2.80
C VAL A 117 27.55 2.70 2.26
N TRP A 118 27.46 3.77 1.48
CA TRP A 118 26.22 4.24 0.89
C TRP A 118 25.63 3.23 -0.11
N GLY A 119 26.48 2.59 -0.93
CA GLY A 119 26.04 1.55 -1.86
C GLY A 119 25.30 0.41 -1.16
N ASP A 120 25.79 -0.02 0.00
CA ASP A 120 25.14 -1.04 0.82
C ASP A 120 23.79 -0.52 1.35
N VAL A 121 23.74 0.67 1.96
CA VAL A 121 22.49 1.27 2.46
C VAL A 121 21.44 1.37 1.35
N LYS A 122 21.84 1.87 0.18
CA LYS A 122 20.94 2.03 -0.96
C LYS A 122 20.39 0.68 -1.40
N LYS A 123 21.23 -0.35 -1.48
CA LYS A 123 20.81 -1.70 -1.85
C LYS A 123 19.70 -2.18 -0.92
N GLU A 124 19.91 -2.15 0.38
CA GLU A 124 18.94 -2.60 1.39
C GLU A 124 17.62 -1.82 1.29
N VAL A 125 17.67 -0.49 1.16
CA VAL A 125 16.46 0.33 0.97
C VAL A 125 15.72 -0.01 -0.33
N THR A 126 16.46 -0.36 -1.39
CA THR A 126 15.87 -0.77 -2.67
C THR A 126 15.22 -2.15 -2.58
N ASP A 127 15.83 -3.08 -1.85
CA ASP A 127 15.31 -4.43 -1.63
C ASP A 127 14.00 -4.35 -0.84
N VAL A 128 13.95 -3.57 0.25
CA VAL A 128 12.71 -3.28 0.99
C VAL A 128 11.66 -2.61 0.10
N SER A 129 12.03 -1.57 -0.64
CA SER A 129 11.09 -0.85 -1.51
C SER A 129 10.47 -1.79 -2.54
N SER A 130 11.28 -2.65 -3.17
CA SER A 130 10.81 -3.62 -4.16
C SER A 130 9.88 -4.65 -3.53
N LYS A 131 10.24 -5.13 -2.33
CA LYS A 131 9.45 -6.10 -1.58
C LYS A 131 8.07 -5.55 -1.19
N VAL A 132 8.03 -4.33 -0.66
CA VAL A 132 6.78 -3.61 -0.34
C VAL A 132 5.93 -3.42 -1.59
N SER A 133 6.49 -2.91 -2.69
CA SER A 133 5.74 -2.67 -3.92
C SER A 133 5.16 -3.95 -4.53
N SER A 134 5.78 -5.11 -4.27
CA SER A 134 5.31 -6.42 -4.75
C SER A 134 4.24 -7.08 -3.88
N MET A 135 3.86 -6.47 -2.74
CA MET A 135 2.83 -7.03 -1.87
C MET A 135 1.47 -7.06 -2.56
N GLU A 136 0.80 -8.20 -2.51
CA GLU A 136 -0.55 -8.37 -3.05
C GLU A 136 -1.52 -8.93 -2.00
N LYS A 137 -1.01 -9.66 -1.01
CA LYS A 137 -1.82 -10.42 -0.06
C LYS A 137 -1.42 -10.14 1.38
N PHE A 138 -2.36 -10.40 2.29
CA PHE A 138 -2.14 -10.24 3.71
C PHE A 138 -0.97 -11.08 4.25
N ASP A 139 -0.74 -12.28 3.70
CA ASP A 139 0.38 -13.13 4.12
C ASP A 139 1.77 -12.53 3.80
N ASP A 140 1.84 -11.58 2.85
CA ASP A 140 3.10 -10.96 2.44
C ASP A 140 3.72 -10.07 3.54
N PHE A 141 2.90 -9.55 4.46
CA PHE A 141 3.32 -8.69 5.57
C PHE A 141 4.45 -9.32 6.39
N SER A 142 4.34 -10.61 6.72
CA SER A 142 5.38 -11.34 7.48
C SER A 142 6.74 -11.33 6.78
N SER A 143 6.74 -11.51 5.46
CA SER A 143 7.97 -11.52 4.65
C SER A 143 8.57 -10.12 4.51
N VAL A 144 7.74 -9.09 4.48
CA VAL A 144 8.16 -7.69 4.42
C VAL A 144 8.73 -7.24 5.76
N ALA A 145 8.10 -7.61 6.88
CA ALA A 145 8.59 -7.31 8.22
C ALA A 145 10.00 -7.87 8.46
N LEU A 146 10.26 -9.10 7.98
CA LEU A 146 11.59 -9.71 8.01
C LEU A 146 12.61 -8.94 7.16
N GLU A 147 12.26 -8.56 5.93
CA GLU A 147 13.15 -7.77 5.06
C GLU A 147 13.49 -6.40 5.69
N ILE A 148 12.50 -5.71 6.26
CA ILE A 148 12.71 -4.44 6.95
C ILE A 148 13.65 -4.63 8.15
N LYS A 149 13.45 -5.69 8.94
CA LYS A 149 14.30 -6.01 10.10
C LYS A 149 15.76 -6.27 9.70
N ASP A 150 15.98 -7.03 8.64
CA ASP A 150 17.32 -7.35 8.16
C ASP A 150 18.02 -6.09 7.63
N SER A 151 17.28 -5.28 6.87
CA SER A 151 17.74 -3.97 6.39
C SER A 151 18.05 -2.99 7.53
N GLU A 152 17.22 -2.91 8.58
CA GLU A 152 17.49 -2.09 9.77
C GLU A 152 18.84 -2.45 10.40
N SER A 153 19.10 -3.76 10.56
CA SER A 153 20.34 -4.25 11.17
C SER A 153 21.56 -3.83 10.34
N ILE A 154 21.49 -4.00 9.02
CA ILE A 154 22.56 -3.62 8.10
C ILE A 154 22.76 -2.10 8.10
N ILE A 155 21.68 -1.31 7.98
CA ILE A 155 21.75 0.16 7.98
C ILE A 155 22.36 0.67 9.28
N SER A 156 22.02 0.07 10.43
CA SER A 156 22.62 0.41 11.72
C SER A 156 24.14 0.14 11.75
N GLU A 157 24.57 -1.02 11.26
CA GLU A 157 26.00 -1.35 11.12
C GLU A 157 26.74 -0.35 10.20
N LYS A 158 26.12 0.01 9.07
CA LYS A 158 26.67 0.97 8.10
C LYS A 158 26.76 2.38 8.67
N LYS A 159 25.76 2.81 9.44
CA LYS A 159 25.79 4.08 10.18
C LYS A 159 26.98 4.13 11.14
N ASP A 160 27.23 3.06 11.91
CA ASP A 160 28.37 2.98 12.82
C ASP A 160 29.72 3.02 12.09
N LYS A 161 29.79 2.42 10.89
CA LYS A 161 30.97 2.53 10.01
C LYS A 161 31.17 3.96 9.53
N LEU A 162 30.12 4.64 9.06
CA LEU A 162 30.19 6.04 8.64
C LEU A 162 30.69 6.95 9.78
N ASN A 163 30.21 6.73 11.00
CA ASN A 163 30.66 7.47 12.17
C ASN A 163 32.17 7.35 12.44
N LYS A 164 32.79 6.24 12.05
CA LYS A 164 34.24 5.97 12.25
C LYS A 164 35.12 6.46 11.11
N ILE A 165 34.57 6.87 9.98
CA ILE A 165 35.35 7.38 8.85
C ILE A 165 35.88 8.78 9.18
N ASP A 166 37.19 9.00 9.08
CA ASP A 166 37.79 10.32 9.26
C ASP A 166 37.39 11.24 8.11
N ALA A 167 36.80 12.39 8.43
CA ALA A 167 36.34 13.37 7.47
C ALA A 167 37.28 14.58 7.43
N PRO A 168 37.69 15.04 6.24
CA PRO A 168 38.29 16.36 6.09
C PRO A 168 37.35 17.44 6.65
N ASN A 169 37.90 18.53 7.20
CA ASN A 169 37.10 19.57 7.88
C ASN A 169 35.89 20.07 7.08
N TYR A 170 36.00 20.17 5.76
CA TYR A 170 34.92 20.65 4.89
C TYR A 170 33.83 19.60 4.60
N TYR A 171 34.02 18.34 5.01
CA TYR A 171 33.03 17.27 4.92
C TYR A 171 32.43 16.87 6.28
N ASN A 172 32.92 17.41 7.40
CA ASN A 172 32.42 17.08 8.74
C ASN A 172 30.91 17.28 8.85
N GLU A 173 30.39 18.43 8.39
CA GLU A 173 28.95 18.71 8.42
C GLU A 173 28.14 17.73 7.56
N GLY A 174 28.67 17.34 6.39
CA GLY A 174 28.01 16.37 5.51
C GLY A 174 27.99 14.96 6.12
N LYS A 175 29.09 14.54 6.75
CA LYS A 175 29.19 13.28 7.50
C LYS A 175 28.18 13.24 8.65
N GLU A 176 28.10 14.31 9.45
CA GLU A 176 27.12 14.39 10.54
C GLU A 176 25.68 14.34 10.02
N GLU A 177 25.40 15.02 8.91
CA GLU A 177 24.07 15.04 8.31
C GLU A 177 23.63 13.66 7.81
N ILE A 178 24.51 12.93 7.11
CA ILE A 178 24.16 11.59 6.62
C ILE A 178 23.95 10.61 7.76
N VAL A 179 24.74 10.68 8.85
CA VAL A 179 24.53 9.85 10.04
C VAL A 179 23.16 10.13 10.68
N LYS A 180 22.82 11.40 10.90
CA LYS A 180 21.49 11.80 11.43
C LYS A 180 20.35 11.37 10.52
N SER A 181 20.57 11.39 9.21
CA SER A 181 19.58 10.94 8.24
C SER A 181 19.37 9.43 8.33
N LEU A 182 20.43 8.65 8.53
CA LEU A 182 20.32 7.20 8.74
C LEU A 182 19.61 6.87 10.05
N ASP A 183 19.81 7.65 11.12
CA ASP A 183 19.02 7.51 12.35
C ASP A 183 17.52 7.66 12.07
N SER A 184 17.12 8.70 11.33
CA SER A 184 15.71 8.89 10.97
C SER A 184 15.16 7.81 10.03
N LEU A 185 15.99 7.29 9.11
CA LEU A 185 15.61 6.16 8.27
C LEU A 185 15.39 4.88 9.10
N ILE A 186 16.25 4.62 10.09
CA ILE A 186 16.09 3.49 11.02
C ILE A 186 14.81 3.64 11.84
N SER A 187 14.52 4.83 12.39
CA SER A 187 13.27 5.07 13.12
C SER A 187 12.04 4.88 12.23
N TYR A 188 12.10 5.33 10.97
CA TYR A 188 11.06 5.09 10.00
C TYR A 188 10.84 3.59 9.73
N PHE A 189 11.92 2.83 9.51
CA PHE A 189 11.85 1.39 9.28
C PHE A 189 11.32 0.63 10.51
N GLN A 190 11.72 1.02 11.71
CA GLN A 190 11.23 0.41 12.95
C GLN A 190 9.71 0.55 13.09
N GLU A 191 9.18 1.73 12.78
CA GLU A 191 7.73 1.97 12.83
C GLU A 191 7.03 1.21 11.69
N LEU A 192 7.56 1.29 10.46
CA LEU A 192 7.03 0.54 9.32
C LEU A 192 7.01 -0.97 9.61
N ARG A 193 8.06 -1.52 10.22
CA ARG A 193 8.10 -2.93 10.64
C ARG A 193 7.05 -3.24 11.70
N ALA A 194 6.87 -2.37 12.70
CA ALA A 194 5.87 -2.59 13.75
C ALA A 194 4.46 -2.77 13.14
N GLN A 195 4.14 -1.98 12.11
CA GLN A 195 2.90 -2.11 11.35
C GLN A 195 2.87 -3.39 10.49
N ALA A 196 4.00 -3.79 9.92
CA ALA A 196 4.09 -5.04 9.18
C ALA A 196 4.01 -6.31 10.06
N ASP A 197 4.47 -6.22 11.31
CA ASP A 197 4.40 -7.32 12.30
C ASP A 197 2.97 -7.53 12.83
N ASN A 198 2.17 -6.45 12.91
CA ASN A 198 0.81 -6.47 13.46
C ASN A 198 -0.22 -5.81 12.51
N PRO A 199 -0.36 -6.30 11.26
CA PRO A 199 -1.15 -5.62 10.24
C PRO A 199 -2.66 -5.56 10.54
N THR A 200 -3.18 -6.42 11.42
CA THR A 200 -4.58 -6.38 11.88
C THR A 200 -4.87 -5.24 12.86
N ASP A 201 -3.85 -4.78 13.56
CA ASP A 201 -3.98 -3.81 14.66
C ASP A 201 -3.62 -2.39 14.22
N MET A 202 -3.16 -2.24 12.96
CA MET A 202 -2.77 -0.97 12.36
C MET A 202 -3.97 -0.02 12.26
N THR A 203 -3.85 1.14 12.90
CA THR A 203 -4.85 2.21 12.90
C THR A 203 -4.50 3.33 11.90
N ASP A 204 -5.44 4.21 11.60
CA ASP A 204 -5.19 5.42 10.78
C ASP A 204 -4.13 6.33 11.41
N GLN A 205 -4.05 6.33 12.74
CA GLN A 205 -3.04 7.09 13.48
C GLN A 205 -1.64 6.50 13.24
N ASP A 206 -1.53 5.17 13.24
CA ASP A 206 -0.27 4.48 12.95
C ASP A 206 0.20 4.78 11.52
N ILE A 207 -0.71 4.76 10.54
CA ILE A 207 -0.42 5.15 9.15
C ILE A 207 0.12 6.58 9.11
N THR A 208 -0.57 7.52 9.77
CA THR A 208 -0.16 8.93 9.84
C THR A 208 1.22 9.09 10.48
N ASP A 209 1.53 8.31 11.53
CA ASP A 209 2.82 8.35 12.20
C ASP A 209 3.96 7.80 11.33
N VAL A 210 3.72 6.71 10.61
CA VAL A 210 4.67 6.16 9.63
C VAL A 210 4.91 7.16 8.49
N GLU A 211 3.87 7.78 7.94
CA GLU A 211 3.98 8.80 6.88
C GLU A 211 4.79 10.02 7.34
N ARG A 212 4.55 10.48 8.57
CA ARG A 212 5.30 11.58 9.18
C ARG A 212 6.77 11.23 9.31
N LEU A 213 7.11 10.03 9.82
CA LEU A 213 8.49 9.56 9.93
C LEU A 213 9.15 9.40 8.55
N GLY A 214 8.42 8.87 7.56
CA GLY A 214 8.91 8.75 6.18
C GLY A 214 9.24 10.11 5.57
N SER A 215 8.37 11.10 5.78
CA SER A 215 8.58 12.49 5.34
C SER A 215 9.78 13.16 6.01
N GLU A 216 9.96 12.93 7.31
CA GLU A 216 11.12 13.42 8.07
C GLU A 216 12.42 12.79 7.55
N ALA A 217 12.45 11.47 7.37
CA ALA A 217 13.60 10.73 6.85
C ALA A 217 13.95 11.20 5.43
N LYS A 218 12.95 11.41 4.55
CA LYS A 218 13.14 11.95 3.20
C LYS A 218 13.77 13.34 3.20
N THR A 219 13.29 14.21 4.08
CA THR A 219 13.79 15.58 4.22
C THR A 219 15.25 15.58 4.68
N LYS A 220 15.58 14.79 5.70
CA LYS A 220 16.95 14.65 6.21
C LYS A 220 17.89 14.05 5.16
N MET A 221 17.49 13.00 4.44
CA MET A 221 18.29 12.46 3.34
C MET A 221 18.54 13.49 2.24
N SER A 222 17.53 14.30 1.90
CA SER A 222 17.69 15.37 0.91
C SER A 222 18.72 16.41 1.36
N SER A 223 18.74 16.78 2.65
CA SER A 223 19.76 17.63 3.26
C SER A 223 21.17 17.01 3.19
N ALA A 224 21.28 15.71 3.52
CA ALA A 224 22.53 14.98 3.44
C ALA A 224 23.10 14.94 2.00
N TYR A 225 22.26 14.68 0.99
CA TYR A 225 22.69 14.70 -0.41
C TYR A 225 23.15 16.07 -0.88
N ALA A 226 22.53 17.15 -0.39
CA ALA A 226 22.95 18.51 -0.72
C ALA A 226 24.36 18.82 -0.17
N LYS A 227 24.66 18.37 1.06
CA LYS A 227 25.99 18.54 1.68
C LYS A 227 27.05 17.57 1.13
N LEU A 228 26.66 16.36 0.77
CA LEU A 228 27.51 15.33 0.18
C LEU A 228 27.17 15.12 -1.30
N ASN A 229 27.33 16.18 -2.10
CA ASN A 229 26.93 16.21 -3.51
C ASN A 229 27.60 15.15 -4.43
N PHE A 230 28.62 14.46 -3.95
CA PHE A 230 29.25 13.34 -4.66
C PHE A 230 28.42 12.04 -4.56
N ILE A 231 27.42 11.99 -3.68
CA ILE A 231 26.41 10.93 -3.62
C ILE A 231 25.34 11.24 -4.66
N THR A 232 25.51 10.68 -5.85
CA THR A 232 24.59 10.90 -6.98
C THR A 232 23.46 9.87 -7.03
N ASP A 233 23.71 8.68 -6.49
CA ASP A 233 22.81 7.55 -6.58
C ASP A 233 21.95 7.44 -5.31
N LYS A 234 20.76 8.04 -5.35
CA LYS A 234 19.88 8.19 -4.18
C LYS A 234 19.07 6.93 -3.91
N VAL A 235 18.56 6.80 -2.68
CA VAL A 235 17.53 5.79 -2.37
C VAL A 235 16.25 6.04 -3.19
N PRO A 236 15.46 5.00 -3.51
CA PRO A 236 14.18 5.17 -4.21
C PRO A 236 13.23 6.04 -3.38
N ASP A 237 12.49 6.94 -4.04
CA ASP A 237 11.55 7.85 -3.37
C ASP A 237 10.30 7.11 -2.85
N ASP A 238 9.93 6.00 -3.50
CA ASP A 238 8.73 5.22 -3.21
C ASP A 238 8.80 4.57 -1.81
N ILE A 239 10.00 4.33 -1.27
CA ILE A 239 10.15 3.75 0.06
C ILE A 239 9.48 4.60 1.13
N TYR A 240 9.47 5.93 0.98
CA TYR A 240 8.90 6.83 1.98
C TYR A 240 7.36 6.82 2.01
N GLY A 241 6.73 6.23 0.99
CA GLY A 241 5.28 6.00 0.89
C GLY A 241 4.90 4.53 1.06
N ALA A 242 5.78 3.69 1.61
CA ALA A 242 5.55 2.24 1.74
C ALA A 242 4.26 1.89 2.50
N VAL A 243 3.88 2.70 3.50
CA VAL A 243 2.70 2.44 4.34
C VAL A 243 1.39 2.53 3.58
N THR A 244 1.30 3.32 2.51
CA THR A 244 0.11 3.36 1.65
C THR A 244 -0.15 2.00 1.01
N LYS A 245 0.91 1.22 0.72
CA LYS A 245 0.74 -0.14 0.20
C LYS A 245 0.26 -1.11 1.27
N PHE A 246 0.65 -0.91 2.53
CA PHE A 246 0.14 -1.70 3.66
C PHE A 246 -1.35 -1.46 3.85
N GLU A 247 -1.77 -0.20 3.84
CA GLU A 247 -3.18 0.19 3.90
C GLU A 247 -3.99 -0.47 2.77
N GLU A 248 -3.53 -0.39 1.52
CA GLU A 248 -4.20 -1.00 0.38
C GLU A 248 -4.41 -2.52 0.56
N VAL A 249 -3.37 -3.24 0.97
CA VAL A 249 -3.43 -4.70 1.14
C VAL A 249 -4.34 -5.08 2.33
N ARG A 250 -4.26 -4.34 3.44
CA ARG A 250 -5.14 -4.53 4.61
C ARG A 250 -6.60 -4.31 4.23
N ASP A 251 -6.92 -3.20 3.58
CA ASP A 251 -8.28 -2.84 3.19
C ASP A 251 -8.88 -3.87 2.21
N ASN A 252 -8.06 -4.44 1.33
CA ASN A 252 -8.51 -5.52 0.44
C ASN A 252 -8.83 -6.79 1.23
N TYR A 253 -7.99 -7.16 2.20
CA TYR A 253 -8.23 -8.31 3.08
C TYR A 253 -9.48 -8.15 3.94
N GLU A 254 -9.73 -6.97 4.51
CA GLU A 254 -10.95 -6.69 5.28
C GLU A 254 -12.22 -6.81 4.43
N LYS A 255 -12.17 -6.36 3.17
CA LYS A 255 -13.29 -6.54 2.22
C LYS A 255 -13.54 -8.02 1.89
N GLU A 256 -12.48 -8.81 1.75
CA GLU A 256 -12.59 -10.26 1.53
C GLU A 256 -13.22 -10.95 2.75
N LEU A 257 -12.75 -10.66 3.96
CA LEU A 257 -13.32 -11.17 5.21
C LEU A 257 -14.81 -10.81 5.36
N ALA A 258 -15.18 -9.56 5.15
CA ALA A 258 -16.57 -9.11 5.22
C ALA A 258 -17.45 -9.83 4.18
N GLY A 259 -16.91 -10.11 2.99
CA GLY A 259 -17.58 -10.88 1.95
C GLY A 259 -17.80 -12.34 2.35
N GLU A 260 -16.80 -12.99 2.94
CA GLU A 260 -16.89 -14.37 3.43
C GLU A 260 -17.88 -14.51 4.60
N GLU A 261 -17.87 -13.57 5.56
CA GLU A 261 -18.83 -13.57 6.67
C GLU A 261 -20.28 -13.41 6.18
N GLN A 262 -20.52 -12.53 5.21
CA GLN A 262 -21.85 -12.36 4.60
C GLN A 262 -22.31 -13.63 3.88
N GLN A 263 -21.41 -14.28 3.12
CA GLN A 263 -21.72 -15.55 2.45
C GLN A 263 -22.02 -16.66 3.45
N LYS A 264 -21.28 -16.74 4.55
CA LYS A 264 -21.52 -17.71 5.62
C LYS A 264 -22.86 -17.47 6.30
N ALA A 265 -23.16 -16.22 6.67
CA ALA A 265 -24.43 -15.86 7.29
C ALA A 265 -25.64 -16.15 6.38
N GLU A 266 -25.51 -15.91 5.07
CA GLU A 266 -26.54 -16.21 4.09
C GLU A 266 -26.75 -17.74 3.92
N SER A 267 -25.66 -18.51 3.86
CA SER A 267 -25.72 -19.98 3.82
C SER A 267 -26.39 -20.58 5.08
N GLU A 268 -26.09 -20.02 6.26
CA GLU A 268 -26.72 -20.42 7.52
C GLU A 268 -28.23 -20.08 7.53
N ARG A 269 -28.62 -18.88 7.07
CA ARG A 269 -30.03 -18.49 6.92
C ARG A 269 -30.79 -19.41 5.97
N GLN A 270 -30.25 -19.69 4.80
CA GLN A 270 -30.88 -20.60 3.83
C GLN A 270 -31.05 -22.01 4.40
N THR A 271 -30.08 -22.49 5.17
CA THR A 271 -30.18 -23.79 5.85
C THR A 271 -31.30 -23.79 6.90
N GLN A 272 -31.43 -22.71 7.66
CA GLN A 272 -32.47 -22.57 8.69
C GLN A 272 -33.88 -22.49 8.08
N GLU A 273 -34.06 -21.68 7.03
CA GLU A 273 -35.34 -21.57 6.31
C GLU A 273 -35.77 -22.90 5.66
N GLN A 274 -34.80 -23.67 5.14
CA GLN A 274 -35.05 -25.01 4.61
C GLN A 274 -35.51 -25.99 5.69
N GLN A 275 -34.90 -25.97 6.87
CA GLN A 275 -35.30 -26.81 8.00
C GLN A 275 -36.71 -26.45 8.50
N GLU A 276 -37.02 -25.15 8.62
CA GLU A 276 -38.34 -24.70 9.04
C GLU A 276 -39.43 -25.08 8.02
N SER A 277 -39.17 -24.89 6.72
CA SER A 277 -40.09 -25.26 5.65
C SER A 277 -40.36 -26.76 5.63
N LYS A 278 -39.31 -27.58 5.82
CA LYS A 278 -39.43 -29.03 5.96
C LYS A 278 -40.32 -29.41 7.16
N ALA A 279 -40.08 -28.82 8.34
CA ALA A 279 -40.87 -29.11 9.54
C ALA A 279 -42.35 -28.75 9.37
N LYS A 280 -42.65 -27.63 8.69
CA LYS A 280 -44.02 -27.23 8.37
C LYS A 280 -44.69 -28.21 7.40
N ALA A 281 -44.00 -28.66 6.35
CA ALA A 281 -44.52 -29.65 5.42
C ALA A 281 -44.79 -31.00 6.11
N GLU A 282 -43.88 -31.46 6.97
CA GLU A 282 -44.06 -32.69 7.78
C GLU A 282 -45.23 -32.57 8.77
N SER A 283 -45.42 -31.39 9.37
CA SER A 283 -46.55 -31.10 10.24
C SER A 283 -47.89 -31.12 9.49
N THR A 284 -47.94 -30.60 8.26
CA THR A 284 -49.11 -30.72 7.38
C THR A 284 -49.50 -32.18 7.16
N VAL A 285 -48.53 -33.04 6.78
CA VAL A 285 -48.79 -34.47 6.54
C VAL A 285 -49.25 -35.17 7.81
N THR A 286 -48.59 -34.90 8.94
CA THR A 286 -48.96 -35.50 10.23
C THR A 286 -50.39 -35.12 10.64
N SER A 287 -50.73 -33.83 10.51
CA SER A 287 -52.06 -33.32 10.86
C SER A 287 -53.15 -33.89 9.96
N PHE A 288 -52.86 -33.96 8.66
CA PHE A 288 -53.73 -34.62 7.69
C PHE A 288 -53.95 -36.10 8.03
N MET A 289 -52.89 -36.86 8.31
CA MET A 289 -53.00 -38.29 8.62
C MET A 289 -53.73 -38.54 9.94
N ASN A 290 -53.55 -37.68 10.94
CA ASN A 290 -54.33 -37.74 12.17
C ASN A 290 -55.82 -37.51 11.91
N ALA A 291 -56.17 -36.54 11.07
CA ALA A 291 -57.56 -36.30 10.66
C ALA A 291 -58.13 -37.46 9.83
N TYR A 292 -57.32 -38.04 8.95
CA TYR A 292 -57.67 -39.24 8.17
C TYR A 292 -57.93 -40.44 9.10
N ILE A 293 -57.03 -40.73 10.04
CA ILE A 293 -57.19 -41.80 11.03
C ILE A 293 -58.47 -41.61 11.85
N ALA A 294 -58.75 -40.37 12.27
CA ALA A 294 -59.98 -40.03 13.00
C ALA A 294 -61.26 -40.11 12.14
N GLY A 295 -61.16 -40.21 10.82
CA GLY A 295 -62.31 -40.20 9.91
C GLY A 295 -62.96 -38.82 9.77
N ASN A 296 -62.24 -37.73 10.09
CA ASN A 296 -62.79 -36.37 10.07
C ASN A 296 -62.64 -35.72 8.69
N GLN A 297 -63.71 -35.76 7.90
CA GLN A 297 -63.75 -35.19 6.56
C GLN A 297 -63.44 -33.68 6.52
N SER A 298 -63.93 -32.91 7.50
CA SER A 298 -63.73 -31.46 7.52
C SER A 298 -62.27 -31.12 7.77
N ASP A 299 -61.61 -31.87 8.66
CA ASP A 299 -60.22 -31.63 9.02
C ASP A 299 -59.25 -32.05 7.92
N VAL A 300 -59.46 -33.19 7.24
CA VAL A 300 -58.57 -33.56 6.12
C VAL A 300 -58.57 -32.51 5.02
N LYS A 301 -59.72 -31.88 4.72
CA LYS A 301 -59.83 -30.82 3.69
C LYS A 301 -58.93 -29.63 3.97
N LYS A 302 -58.67 -29.29 5.24
CA LYS A 302 -57.87 -28.12 5.63
C LYS A 302 -56.41 -28.23 5.19
N TYR A 303 -55.92 -29.44 4.93
CA TYR A 303 -54.52 -29.73 4.61
C TYR A 303 -54.32 -30.10 3.14
N MET A 304 -55.34 -29.97 2.29
CA MET A 304 -55.29 -30.35 0.88
C MET A 304 -55.41 -29.13 -0.05
N THR A 305 -54.75 -29.17 -1.20
CA THR A 305 -55.00 -28.20 -2.27
C THR A 305 -56.43 -28.30 -2.77
N ALA A 306 -56.98 -27.21 -3.31
CA ALA A 306 -58.36 -27.20 -3.82
C ALA A 306 -58.56 -28.17 -5.00
N ALA A 307 -57.51 -28.46 -5.77
CA ALA A 307 -57.53 -29.47 -6.81
C ALA A 307 -57.65 -30.87 -6.19
N PHE A 308 -56.74 -31.20 -5.27
CA PHE A 308 -56.71 -32.51 -4.63
C PHE A 308 -57.97 -32.82 -3.83
N GLN A 309 -58.57 -31.82 -3.19
CA GLN A 309 -59.86 -31.99 -2.49
C GLN A 309 -60.98 -32.54 -3.39
N LYS A 310 -60.92 -32.34 -4.71
CA LYS A 310 -61.91 -32.86 -5.67
C LYS A 310 -61.63 -34.29 -6.09
N GLU A 311 -60.39 -34.72 -6.03
CA GLU A 311 -59.93 -36.07 -6.42
C GLU A 311 -59.95 -37.04 -5.24
N PHE A 312 -59.88 -36.51 -4.01
CA PHE A 312 -59.86 -37.30 -2.79
C PHE A 312 -61.12 -38.14 -2.60
N ASN A 313 -60.96 -39.46 -2.41
CA ASN A 313 -62.06 -40.37 -2.13
C ASN A 313 -62.50 -40.30 -0.66
N TYR A 314 -63.48 -39.45 -0.36
CA TYR A 314 -64.01 -39.31 1.01
C TYR A 314 -64.75 -40.55 1.52
N ALA A 315 -65.15 -41.49 0.67
CA ALA A 315 -65.80 -42.72 1.11
C ALA A 315 -64.89 -43.56 2.03
N ASP A 316 -63.57 -43.45 1.87
CA ASP A 316 -62.56 -44.15 2.68
C ASP A 316 -62.54 -43.67 4.15
N LEU A 317 -63.20 -42.55 4.45
CA LEU A 317 -63.38 -42.03 5.81
C LEU A 317 -64.59 -42.63 6.52
N SER A 318 -65.51 -43.25 5.80
CA SER A 318 -66.77 -43.73 6.34
C SER A 318 -66.58 -44.93 7.29
N ALA A 319 -67.53 -45.10 8.21
CA ALA A 319 -67.56 -46.27 9.09
C ALA A 319 -67.66 -47.58 8.29
N ASP A 320 -68.40 -47.58 7.19
CA ASP A 320 -68.59 -48.75 6.33
C ASP A 320 -67.31 -49.15 5.61
N ALA A 321 -66.56 -48.19 5.05
CA ALA A 321 -65.25 -48.46 4.43
C ALA A 321 -64.22 -48.99 5.43
N ARG A 322 -64.44 -48.74 6.73
CA ARG A 322 -63.55 -49.12 7.84
C ARG A 322 -64.10 -50.27 8.69
N LEU A 323 -65.10 -50.99 8.17
CA LEU A 323 -65.79 -52.03 8.91
C LEU A 323 -64.84 -53.19 9.28
N TYR A 324 -63.99 -53.61 8.35
CA TYR A 324 -63.10 -54.77 8.53
C TYR A 324 -61.65 -54.38 8.87
N SER A 325 -61.20 -53.20 8.47
CA SER A 325 -59.87 -52.70 8.77
C SER A 325 -59.84 -51.19 8.91
N TYR A 326 -58.97 -50.68 9.77
CA TYR A 326 -58.81 -49.24 9.95
C TYR A 326 -57.35 -48.84 10.18
N PRO A 327 -56.97 -47.62 9.76
CA PRO A 327 -55.66 -47.07 10.06
C PRO A 327 -55.58 -46.73 11.54
N GLU A 328 -54.53 -47.19 12.21
CA GLU A 328 -54.29 -46.96 13.64
C GLU A 328 -53.26 -45.85 13.88
N SER A 329 -52.19 -45.80 13.10
CA SER A 329 -51.14 -44.79 13.26
C SER A 329 -50.42 -44.50 11.94
N PHE A 330 -49.71 -43.38 11.91
CA PHE A 330 -48.87 -42.98 10.80
C PHE A 330 -47.55 -42.40 11.31
N ARG A 331 -46.44 -42.67 10.61
CA ARG A 331 -45.16 -42.02 10.84
C ARG A 331 -44.49 -41.65 9.53
N ILE A 332 -43.87 -40.47 9.49
CA ILE A 332 -43.01 -40.06 8.39
C ILE A 332 -41.70 -40.85 8.46
N THR A 333 -41.21 -41.31 7.32
CA THR A 333 -39.94 -42.03 7.17
C THR A 333 -38.92 -41.24 6.40
N THR A 334 -39.34 -40.46 5.41
CA THR A 334 -38.43 -39.74 4.53
C THR A 334 -39.10 -38.47 4.01
N THR A 335 -38.35 -37.38 3.95
CA THR A 335 -38.80 -36.11 3.36
C THR A 335 -37.72 -35.67 2.37
N LYS A 336 -38.10 -35.54 1.10
CA LYS A 336 -37.23 -35.13 0.00
C LYS A 336 -37.69 -33.75 -0.47
N LYS A 337 -36.79 -32.75 -0.47
CA LYS A 337 -37.07 -31.46 -1.09
C LYS A 337 -37.03 -31.63 -2.61
N VAL A 338 -38.10 -31.26 -3.30
CA VAL A 338 -38.18 -31.31 -4.77
C VAL A 338 -37.86 -29.93 -5.34
N SER A 339 -38.37 -28.87 -4.72
CA SER A 339 -38.09 -27.47 -5.04
C SER A 339 -38.30 -26.59 -3.79
N ASP A 340 -38.13 -25.27 -3.92
CA ASP A 340 -38.44 -24.34 -2.82
C ASP A 340 -39.92 -24.31 -2.43
N THR A 341 -40.80 -24.77 -3.32
CA THR A 341 -42.24 -24.79 -3.12
C THR A 341 -42.81 -26.20 -3.09
N GLN A 342 -41.96 -27.24 -3.06
CA GLN A 342 -42.42 -28.62 -3.09
C GLN A 342 -41.56 -29.58 -2.25
N PHE A 343 -42.23 -30.42 -1.48
CA PHE A 343 -41.65 -31.59 -0.82
C PHE A 343 -42.36 -32.88 -1.24
N ASP A 344 -41.60 -33.95 -1.37
CA ASP A 344 -42.12 -35.30 -1.36
C ASP A 344 -41.90 -35.91 0.03
N ILE A 345 -42.99 -36.33 0.69
CA ILE A 345 -42.95 -36.93 2.02
C ILE A 345 -43.43 -38.37 1.91
N TYR A 346 -42.68 -39.27 2.52
CA TYR A 346 -42.96 -40.70 2.57
C TYR A 346 -43.21 -41.10 4.01
N GLY A 347 -44.16 -41.99 4.23
CA GLY A 347 -44.44 -42.51 5.56
C GLY A 347 -45.07 -43.88 5.55
N ARG A 348 -45.23 -44.43 6.75
CA ARG A 348 -45.81 -45.75 6.98
C ARG A 348 -47.07 -45.61 7.81
N GLU A 349 -48.16 -46.06 7.24
CA GLU A 349 -49.47 -46.20 7.88
C GLU A 349 -49.61 -47.61 8.43
N LEU A 350 -49.99 -47.75 9.69
CA LEU A 350 -50.29 -49.03 10.32
C LEU A 350 -51.79 -49.29 10.22
N GLN A 351 -52.15 -50.40 9.58
CA GLN A 351 -53.53 -50.88 9.45
C GLN A 351 -53.78 -52.02 10.42
N VAL A 352 -55.00 -52.10 10.94
CA VAL A 352 -55.45 -53.13 11.88
C VAL A 352 -56.72 -53.78 11.36
N ASN A 353 -56.76 -55.11 11.30
CA ASN A 353 -57.98 -55.85 11.07
C ASN A 353 -58.82 -55.85 12.36
N ARG A 354 -60.08 -55.46 12.26
CA ARG A 354 -60.95 -55.26 13.44
C ARG A 354 -61.30 -56.58 14.14
N ASP A 355 -61.43 -57.68 13.39
CA ASP A 355 -61.86 -58.97 13.92
C ASP A 355 -60.68 -59.79 14.49
N SER A 356 -59.54 -59.81 13.79
CA SER A 356 -58.38 -60.61 14.16
C SER A 356 -57.34 -59.84 14.98
N GLY A 357 -57.37 -58.50 14.95
CA GLY A 357 -56.33 -57.64 15.52
C GLY A 357 -54.99 -57.69 14.76
N SER A 358 -54.91 -58.41 13.65
CA SER A 358 -53.67 -58.50 12.86
C SER A 358 -53.30 -57.13 12.28
N LYS A 359 -52.01 -56.81 12.29
CA LYS A 359 -51.50 -55.52 11.82
C LYS A 359 -50.64 -55.67 10.56
N TRP A 360 -50.74 -54.71 9.64
CA TRP A 360 -49.85 -54.60 8.48
C TRP A 360 -49.57 -53.13 8.16
N THR A 361 -48.53 -52.86 7.39
CA THR A 361 -48.17 -51.49 7.03
C THR A 361 -48.45 -51.20 5.57
N ILE A 362 -48.90 -49.98 5.29
CA ILE A 362 -49.00 -49.41 3.95
C ILE A 362 -48.00 -48.27 3.85
N ASN A 363 -47.14 -48.29 2.84
CA ASN A 363 -46.27 -47.17 2.55
C ASN A 363 -47.06 -46.11 1.79
N ARG A 364 -46.92 -44.86 2.21
CA ARG A 364 -47.62 -43.70 1.63
C ARG A 364 -46.61 -42.72 1.10
N HIS A 365 -46.92 -42.15 -0.06
CA HIS A 365 -46.23 -40.98 -0.63
C HIS A 365 -47.20 -39.79 -0.61
N PHE A 366 -46.66 -38.61 -0.31
CA PHE A 366 -47.37 -37.34 -0.35
C PHE A 366 -46.55 -36.33 -1.16
N ALA A 367 -47.18 -35.69 -2.14
CA ALA A 367 -46.64 -34.49 -2.76
C ALA A 367 -47.21 -33.27 -2.04
N ILE A 368 -46.35 -32.45 -1.45
CA ILE A 368 -46.71 -31.25 -0.68
C ILE A 368 -46.28 -30.02 -1.45
N LEU A 369 -47.21 -29.10 -1.69
CA LEU A 369 -46.97 -27.83 -2.36
C LEU A 369 -47.16 -26.65 -1.41
N TYR A 370 -46.31 -25.64 -1.57
CA TYR A 370 -46.50 -24.36 -0.90
C TYR A 370 -47.54 -23.51 -1.63
N SER A 371 -48.67 -23.26 -0.98
CA SER A 371 -49.67 -22.30 -1.44
C SER A 371 -49.29 -20.90 -0.97
N ALA A 372 -48.82 -20.07 -1.90
CA ALA A 372 -48.49 -18.67 -1.62
C ALA A 372 -49.72 -17.85 -1.21
N SER A 373 -50.90 -18.15 -1.76
CA SER A 373 -52.15 -17.46 -1.42
C SER A 373 -52.61 -17.75 0.01
N ASP A 374 -52.40 -18.98 0.49
CA ASP A 374 -52.81 -19.40 1.83
C ASP A 374 -51.66 -19.31 2.86
N ASN A 375 -50.45 -18.98 2.40
CA ASN A 375 -49.21 -18.95 3.16
C ASN A 375 -48.97 -20.26 3.93
N LYS A 376 -49.25 -21.41 3.29
CA LYS A 376 -49.28 -22.74 3.93
C LYS A 376 -48.81 -23.84 2.98
N TRP A 377 -48.23 -24.89 3.57
CA TRP A 377 -47.94 -26.15 2.88
C TRP A 377 -49.20 -27.03 2.86
N LEU A 378 -49.57 -27.51 1.67
CA LEU A 378 -50.78 -28.29 1.42
C LEU A 378 -50.45 -29.56 0.64
N ILE A 379 -51.17 -30.64 0.91
CA ILE A 379 -51.09 -31.89 0.17
C ILE A 379 -51.78 -31.72 -1.17
N ASP A 380 -51.03 -31.96 -2.24
CA ASP A 380 -51.52 -31.93 -3.61
C ASP A 380 -51.78 -33.33 -4.17
N ARG A 381 -51.10 -34.34 -3.61
CA ARG A 381 -51.32 -35.73 -3.98
C ARG A 381 -50.99 -36.67 -2.83
N TRP A 382 -51.70 -37.79 -2.75
CA TRP A 382 -51.36 -38.90 -1.88
C TRP A 382 -51.47 -40.24 -2.62
N ASP A 383 -50.54 -41.16 -2.43
CA ASP A 383 -50.54 -42.43 -3.15
C ASP A 383 -49.97 -43.56 -2.28
N ILE A 384 -50.22 -44.81 -2.68
CA ILE A 384 -49.48 -45.96 -2.13
C ILE A 384 -48.08 -45.95 -2.75
N SER A 385 -47.06 -45.99 -1.89
CA SER A 385 -45.66 -46.02 -2.29
C SER A 385 -45.12 -47.44 -2.37
N SER A 386 -44.18 -47.69 -3.30
CA SER A 386 -43.36 -48.90 -3.33
C SER A 386 -41.99 -48.73 -2.66
N GLU A 387 -41.55 -47.49 -2.41
CA GLU A 387 -40.50 -47.19 -1.41
C GLU A 387 -41.05 -47.47 -0.01
#